data_AF-A0A836SKD6-F1
#
_entry.id   AF-A0A836SKD6-F1
#
_cell.length_a   1.000
_cell.length_b   1.000
_cell.length_c   1.000
_cell.angle_alpha   90.00
_cell.angle_beta   90.00
_cell.angle_gamma   90.00
#
_symmetry.space_group_name_H-M   'P 1'
#
loop_
_entity.id
_entity.type
_entity.pdbx_description
1 polymer ?
#
loop_
_entity_poly.entity_id
_entity_poly.type
_entity_poly.pdbx_seq_one_letter_code
_entity_poly.pdbx_strand_id
1 'polypeptide(L)'
;MTKSRHLEGGGGGDSIETATTGFPHREGKSEAGGLDVPALPWRQMEAWPIATAGLPTRIVSRALQRGYQTIGELRRIPEEKILQWRSVGTVSIQKLQSFFRLCEVISRGELRLGSVEEVFNLFLDKDEIKVITARYNLSVPYQPHGRRTTLQEIGRITNRTRERVRQVEERAFHKLRCNLARTCLEPFYVYFRSILTGMQGSATCRDIMQTADPSLFGDFNPCAVLALFCELQPEIFVNRGAVFSLLSHSILSGIEQRLVQILRAEQEPLPEPLLTRQFQESAPAPSPSELRAAPLIARDSDKILSTIDGRHLLPEHLGHVIAERMQLMTLPAHFREIASAVNDLLTPASRVGAGIVLRKLNSSSLFSRVDRGLYTLVPRTGHLTT
;
A
#
# COMPACT_ATOMS: atom_id res chain seq x y z
N MET A 1 57.99 36.13 25.41
CA MET A 1 58.68 37.13 24.56
C MET A 1 58.05 37.10 23.19
N THR A 2 57.47 38.24 22.79
CA THR A 2 57.32 38.79 21.42
C THR A 2 56.74 37.93 20.30
N LYS A 3 55.83 38.37 19.45
CA LYS A 3 54.84 39.48 19.38
C LYS A 3 54.36 39.46 17.91
N SER A 4 53.07 39.76 17.71
CA SER A 4 52.56 40.67 16.65
C SER A 4 52.59 40.17 15.19
N ARG A 5 51.71 40.60 14.28
CA ARG A 5 50.44 41.36 14.30
C ARG A 5 49.89 41.35 12.85
N HIS A 6 48.56 41.45 12.76
CA HIS A 6 47.75 42.23 11.81
C HIS A 6 48.01 42.18 10.28
N LEU A 7 46.93 42.03 9.52
CA LEU A 7 46.23 43.19 8.95
C LEU A 7 44.78 42.89 8.54
N GLU A 8 44.02 43.97 8.57
CA GLU A 8 42.59 44.16 8.40
C GLU A 8 42.15 44.12 6.93
N GLY A 9 40.85 43.95 6.73
CA GLY A 9 40.17 44.24 5.45
C GLY A 9 38.67 44.20 5.64
N GLY A 10 38.08 45.34 6.02
CA GLY A 10 36.64 45.53 6.08
C GLY A 10 36.06 46.05 4.76
N GLY A 11 34.73 45.97 4.65
CA GLY A 11 33.93 46.91 3.86
C GLY A 11 32.91 46.29 2.91
N GLY A 12 31.65 46.67 3.11
CA GLY A 12 30.70 46.93 2.03
C GLY A 12 29.68 45.82 1.76
N GLY A 13 28.42 46.07 2.12
CA GLY A 13 27.29 45.19 1.86
C GLY A 13 26.79 45.23 0.42
N ASP A 14 25.94 44.26 0.10
CA ASP A 14 24.64 44.56 -0.48
C ASP A 14 23.67 43.43 -0.17
N SER A 15 22.50 43.83 0.30
CA SER A 15 21.40 43.00 0.77
C SER A 15 20.68 42.37 -0.43
N ILE A 16 20.62 41.04 -0.48
CA ILE A 16 19.60 40.33 -1.27
C ILE A 16 18.84 39.43 -0.30
N GLU A 17 17.66 39.93 0.08
CA GLU A 17 16.60 39.17 0.72
C GLU A 17 16.28 37.92 -0.11
N THR A 18 16.62 36.76 0.42
CA THR A 18 16.01 35.50 -0.01
C THR A 18 15.15 35.02 1.16
N ALA A 19 13.85 34.94 0.90
CA ALA A 19 12.83 34.57 1.86
C ALA A 19 13.00 33.11 2.29
N THR A 20 13.71 32.92 3.39
CA THR A 20 13.77 31.65 4.13
C THR A 20 12.51 31.55 4.99
N THR A 21 11.50 30.80 4.53
CA THR A 21 10.35 30.43 5.35
C THR A 21 10.82 29.49 6.46
N GLY A 22 11.20 30.07 7.60
CA GLY A 22 11.57 29.36 8.82
C GLY A 22 10.36 28.66 9.44
N PHE A 23 10.46 27.35 9.59
CA PHE A 23 9.63 26.61 10.53
C PHE A 23 10.10 26.91 11.96
N PRO A 24 9.21 27.29 12.89
CA PRO A 24 9.62 27.55 14.25
C PRO A 24 10.02 26.24 14.94
N HIS A 25 11.28 26.18 15.38
CA HIS A 25 11.74 25.21 16.37
C HIS A 25 10.97 25.45 17.67
N ARG A 26 10.02 24.56 17.95
CA ARG A 26 9.32 24.50 19.23
C ARG A 26 10.01 23.43 20.08
N GLU A 27 10.94 23.85 20.93
CA GLU A 27 11.39 23.05 22.06
C GLU A 27 10.26 23.00 23.11
N GLY A 28 9.29 22.14 22.85
CA GLY A 28 8.27 21.74 23.81
C GLY A 28 8.34 20.23 23.94
N LYS A 29 8.30 19.71 25.18
CA LYS A 29 8.06 18.29 25.43
C LYS A 29 6.92 17.82 24.51
N SER A 30 7.24 16.94 23.57
CA SER A 30 6.32 16.47 22.55
C SER A 30 5.05 15.92 23.22
N GLU A 31 3.96 16.68 23.12
CA GLU A 31 2.61 16.13 23.27
C GLU A 31 2.53 15.02 22.23
N ALA A 32 2.66 13.76 22.68
CA ALA A 32 2.70 12.62 21.79
C ALA A 32 1.45 12.65 20.89
N GLY A 33 1.68 12.67 19.57
CA GLY A 33 0.68 12.83 18.52
C GLY A 33 -0.24 11.62 18.39
N GLY A 34 -0.98 11.26 19.42
CA GLY A 34 -2.02 10.23 19.36
C GLY A 34 -3.28 10.70 18.61
N LEU A 35 -4.11 9.73 18.23
CA LEU A 35 -5.42 9.97 17.64
C LEU A 35 -6.52 9.67 18.65
N ASP A 36 -7.53 10.53 18.69
CA ASP A 36 -8.70 10.36 19.55
C ASP A 36 -9.68 9.39 18.90
N VAL A 37 -10.12 8.39 19.67
CA VAL A 37 -11.16 7.45 19.24
C VAL A 37 -12.52 8.13 19.37
N PRO A 38 -13.35 8.16 18.32
CA PRO A 38 -14.63 8.86 18.37
C PRO A 38 -15.52 8.28 19.46
N ALA A 39 -16.16 9.17 20.23
CA ALA A 39 -17.08 8.76 21.27
C ALA A 39 -18.25 7.99 20.67
N LEU A 40 -18.50 6.78 21.18
CA LEU A 40 -19.62 5.95 20.72
C LEU A 40 -20.65 5.80 21.83
N PRO A 41 -21.89 6.31 21.66
CA PRO A 41 -22.91 6.22 22.70
C PRO A 41 -23.15 4.78 23.13
N TRP A 42 -23.30 4.55 24.44
CA TRP A 42 -23.46 3.20 24.99
C TRP A 42 -24.59 2.41 24.32
N ARG A 43 -25.71 3.08 24.03
CA ARG A 43 -26.86 2.49 23.34
C ARG A 43 -26.51 1.86 22.00
N GLN A 44 -25.54 2.42 21.28
CA GLN A 44 -25.06 1.85 20.01
C GLN A 44 -24.21 0.60 20.25
N MET A 45 -23.34 0.61 21.26
CA MET A 45 -22.53 -0.55 21.64
C MET A 45 -23.37 -1.69 22.21
N GLU A 46 -24.44 -1.39 22.96
CA GLU A 46 -25.37 -2.40 23.47
C GLU A 46 -26.08 -3.16 22.35
N ALA A 47 -26.31 -2.52 21.20
CA ALA A 47 -26.90 -3.16 20.03
C ALA A 47 -25.92 -4.05 19.26
N TRP A 48 -24.64 -4.07 19.59
CA TRP A 48 -23.67 -4.92 18.91
C TRP A 48 -24.00 -6.40 19.10
N PRO A 49 -23.99 -7.20 18.01
CA PRO A 49 -24.09 -8.65 18.13
C PRO A 49 -22.91 -9.22 18.93
N ILE A 50 -23.19 -10.09 19.91
CA ILE A 50 -22.16 -10.73 20.74
C ILE A 50 -21.10 -11.44 19.88
N ALA A 51 -21.53 -12.04 18.76
CA ALA A 51 -20.67 -12.78 17.85
C ALA A 51 -19.56 -11.93 17.20
N THR A 52 -19.79 -10.64 17.01
CA THR A 52 -18.85 -9.73 16.31
C THR A 52 -18.37 -8.58 17.17
N ALA A 53 -18.81 -8.48 18.42
CA ALA A 53 -18.46 -7.37 19.29
C ALA A 53 -16.96 -7.32 19.67
N GLY A 54 -16.27 -8.46 19.71
CA GLY A 54 -14.88 -8.57 20.17
C GLY A 54 -14.71 -9.29 21.51
N LEU A 55 -15.73 -10.03 21.94
CA LEU A 55 -15.69 -10.81 23.18
C LEU A 55 -14.87 -12.11 23.02
N PRO A 56 -14.35 -12.68 24.12
CA PRO A 56 -13.72 -14.00 24.09
C PRO A 56 -14.68 -15.07 23.55
N THR A 57 -14.20 -15.95 22.66
CA THR A 57 -15.01 -17.01 22.01
C THR A 57 -15.81 -17.87 22.99
N ARG A 58 -15.26 -18.13 24.19
CA ARG A 58 -15.96 -18.88 25.24
C ARG A 58 -17.18 -18.15 25.77
N ILE A 59 -17.08 -16.84 25.99
CA ILE A 59 -18.23 -16.00 26.40
C ILE A 59 -19.25 -15.97 25.28
N VAL A 60 -18.82 -15.70 24.04
CA VAL A 60 -19.69 -15.65 22.85
C VAL A 60 -20.49 -16.95 22.71
N SER A 61 -19.81 -18.10 22.72
CA SER A 61 -20.46 -19.41 22.54
C SER A 61 -21.49 -19.69 23.62
N ARG A 62 -21.19 -19.36 24.89
CA ARG A 62 -22.10 -19.64 26.01
C ARG A 62 -23.26 -18.66 26.10
N ALA A 63 -23.06 -17.42 25.70
CA ALA A 63 -24.10 -16.41 25.62
C ALA A 63 -25.12 -16.76 24.52
N LEU A 64 -24.64 -17.08 23.31
CA LEU A 64 -25.50 -17.50 22.19
C LEU A 64 -26.30 -18.77 22.51
N GLN A 65 -25.68 -19.77 23.15
CA GLN A 65 -26.37 -20.98 23.60
C GLN A 65 -27.51 -20.72 24.61
N ARG A 66 -27.47 -19.59 25.31
CA ARG A 66 -28.49 -19.17 26.28
C ARG A 66 -29.50 -18.17 25.69
N GLY A 67 -29.41 -17.90 24.39
CA GLY A 67 -30.33 -17.00 23.69
C GLY A 67 -29.96 -15.52 23.79
N TYR A 68 -28.80 -15.16 24.36
CA TYR A 68 -28.33 -13.77 24.35
C TYR A 68 -27.67 -13.48 23.01
N GLN A 69 -28.13 -12.41 22.35
CA GLN A 69 -27.69 -12.02 21.02
C GLN A 69 -26.88 -10.73 21.03
N THR A 70 -27.11 -9.84 22.00
CA THR A 70 -26.52 -8.49 22.02
C THR A 70 -25.70 -8.20 23.28
N ILE A 71 -24.78 -7.22 23.17
CA ILE A 71 -23.97 -6.76 24.30
C ILE A 71 -24.82 -6.20 25.44
N GLY A 72 -25.91 -5.51 25.13
CA GLY A 72 -26.83 -4.97 26.14
C GLY A 72 -27.52 -6.07 26.96
N GLU A 73 -27.90 -7.18 26.33
CA GLU A 73 -28.45 -8.35 27.03
C GLU A 73 -27.40 -8.99 27.94
N LEU A 74 -26.18 -9.20 27.43
CA LEU A 74 -25.09 -9.80 28.19
C LEU A 74 -24.72 -8.95 29.42
N ARG A 75 -24.67 -7.63 29.27
CA ARG A 75 -24.30 -6.69 30.35
C ARG A 75 -25.27 -6.74 31.55
N ARG A 76 -26.55 -7.07 31.32
CA ARG A 76 -27.56 -7.15 32.40
C ARG A 76 -27.43 -8.40 33.27
N ILE A 77 -26.55 -9.33 32.90
CA ILE A 77 -26.36 -10.57 33.64
C ILE A 77 -25.30 -10.34 34.73
N PRO A 78 -25.63 -10.58 36.01
CA PRO A 78 -24.64 -10.51 37.09
C PRO A 78 -23.47 -11.45 36.82
N GLU A 79 -22.24 -11.00 37.11
CA GLU A 79 -21.02 -11.77 36.83
C GLU A 79 -21.02 -13.13 37.55
N GLU A 80 -21.62 -13.21 38.74
CA GLU A 80 -21.76 -14.44 39.51
C GLU A 80 -22.56 -15.49 38.73
N LYS A 81 -23.57 -15.06 37.97
CA LYS A 81 -24.34 -15.96 37.09
C LYS A 81 -23.54 -16.38 35.85
N ILE A 82 -22.70 -15.49 35.33
CA ILE A 82 -21.83 -15.81 34.18
C ILE A 82 -20.75 -16.82 34.59
N LEU A 83 -20.19 -16.70 35.80
CA LEU A 83 -19.23 -17.65 36.37
C LEU A 83 -19.79 -19.06 36.55
N GLN A 84 -21.10 -19.19 36.73
CA GLN A 84 -21.78 -20.49 36.80
C GLN A 84 -21.92 -21.16 35.41
N TRP A 85 -21.58 -20.48 34.32
CA TRP A 85 -21.65 -21.08 32.98
C TRP A 85 -20.53 -22.09 32.78
N ARG A 86 -20.89 -23.29 32.33
CA ARG A 86 -19.94 -24.35 32.00
C ARG A 86 -18.81 -23.82 31.10
N SER A 87 -17.56 -24.07 31.48
CA SER A 87 -16.36 -23.66 30.72
C SER A 87 -16.08 -22.15 30.68
N VAL A 88 -16.80 -21.33 31.44
CA VAL A 88 -16.42 -19.95 31.72
C VAL A 88 -15.65 -19.95 33.05
N GLY A 89 -14.43 -19.44 33.01
CA GLY A 89 -13.59 -19.31 34.20
C GLY A 89 -13.22 -17.86 34.46
N THR A 90 -12.50 -17.62 35.56
CA THR A 90 -12.04 -16.30 36.00
C THR A 90 -11.35 -15.49 34.90
N VAL A 91 -10.48 -16.13 34.10
CA VAL A 91 -9.79 -15.47 32.96
C VAL A 91 -10.78 -14.96 31.90
N SER A 92 -11.89 -15.66 31.67
CA SER A 92 -12.90 -15.22 30.69
C SER A 92 -13.70 -14.03 31.22
N ILE A 93 -13.97 -14.00 32.53
CA ILE A 93 -14.62 -12.87 33.20
C ILE A 93 -13.72 -11.64 33.20
N GLN A 94 -12.43 -11.79 33.53
CA GLN A 94 -11.48 -10.67 33.47
C GLN A 94 -11.44 -10.05 32.06
N LYS A 95 -11.43 -10.87 31.01
CA LYS A 95 -11.49 -10.36 29.62
C LYS A 95 -12.84 -9.69 29.29
N LEU A 96 -13.95 -10.19 29.84
CA LEU A 96 -15.27 -9.56 29.71
C LEU A 96 -15.29 -8.19 30.41
N GLN A 97 -14.70 -8.08 31.60
CA GLN A 97 -14.55 -6.82 32.33
C GLN A 97 -13.66 -5.83 31.58
N SER A 98 -12.51 -6.28 31.04
CA SER A 98 -11.65 -5.44 30.21
C SER A 98 -12.39 -4.92 28.97
N PHE A 99 -13.20 -5.77 28.33
CA PHE A 99 -14.05 -5.39 27.19
C PHE A 99 -15.02 -4.26 27.59
N PHE A 100 -15.77 -4.43 28.69
CA PHE A 100 -16.74 -3.42 29.13
C PHE A 100 -16.06 -2.12 29.57
N ARG A 101 -14.92 -2.20 30.26
CA ARG A 101 -14.14 -1.02 30.64
C ARG A 101 -13.67 -0.26 29.41
N LEU A 102 -13.16 -0.94 28.39
CA LEU A 102 -12.71 -0.29 27.17
C LEU A 102 -13.87 0.39 26.45
N CYS A 103 -15.02 -0.29 26.34
CA CYS A 103 -16.23 0.33 25.82
C CYS A 103 -16.56 1.60 26.62
N GLU A 104 -16.45 1.59 27.96
CA GLU A 104 -16.81 2.72 28.83
C GLU A 104 -15.94 3.94 28.55
N VAL A 105 -14.64 3.73 28.43
CA VAL A 105 -13.69 4.77 28.02
C VAL A 105 -14.03 5.32 26.63
N ILE A 106 -14.34 4.46 25.66
CA ILE A 106 -14.79 4.87 24.31
C ILE A 106 -16.08 5.69 24.40
N SER A 107 -17.04 5.29 25.23
CA SER A 107 -18.34 5.98 25.31
C SER A 107 -18.25 7.40 25.84
N ARG A 108 -17.20 7.68 26.63
CA ARG A 108 -16.90 9.01 27.17
C ARG A 108 -16.01 9.83 26.22
N GLY A 109 -15.52 9.24 25.12
CA GLY A 109 -14.58 9.90 24.21
C GLY A 109 -13.21 10.12 24.81
N GLU A 110 -12.84 9.32 25.83
CA GLU A 110 -11.59 9.49 26.58
C GLU A 110 -10.45 8.62 26.04
N LEU A 111 -10.72 7.73 25.08
CA LEU A 111 -9.71 6.83 24.55
C LEU A 111 -8.87 7.56 23.49
N ARG A 112 -7.59 7.73 23.79
CA ARG A 112 -6.57 8.22 22.87
C ARG A 112 -5.54 7.13 22.64
N LEU A 113 -5.21 6.87 21.38
CA LEU A 113 -4.24 5.84 20.99
C LEU A 113 -3.03 6.51 20.36
N GLY A 114 -1.84 6.17 20.84
CA GLY A 114 -0.58 6.73 20.36
C GLY A 114 -0.18 6.19 19.00
N SER A 115 -0.46 4.91 18.73
CA SER A 115 -0.09 4.27 17.46
C SER A 115 -0.98 3.09 17.08
N VAL A 116 -0.91 2.68 15.82
CA VAL A 116 -1.56 1.43 15.34
C VAL A 116 -1.01 0.21 16.06
N GLU A 117 0.27 0.22 16.42
CA GLU A 117 0.91 -0.86 17.17
C GLU A 117 0.26 -1.06 18.55
N GLU A 118 -0.12 0.03 19.23
CA GLU A 118 -0.86 -0.02 20.49
C GLU A 118 -2.21 -0.75 20.31
N VAL A 119 -2.93 -0.47 19.22
CA VAL A 119 -4.17 -1.16 18.89
C VAL A 119 -3.93 -2.65 18.68
N PHE A 120 -2.86 -3.01 17.98
CA PHE A 120 -2.56 -4.42 17.74
C PHE A 120 -2.22 -5.14 19.06
N ASN A 121 -1.46 -4.51 19.94
CA ASN A 121 -1.17 -5.05 21.28
C ASN A 121 -2.42 -5.17 22.17
N LEU A 122 -3.44 -4.34 21.94
CA LEU A 122 -4.70 -4.40 22.68
C LEU A 122 -5.56 -5.61 22.29
N PHE A 123 -5.58 -5.98 21.00
CA PHE A 123 -6.49 -7.01 20.49
C PHE A 123 -5.83 -8.35 20.15
N LEU A 124 -4.56 -8.33 19.76
CA LEU A 124 -3.84 -9.51 19.27
C LEU A 124 -2.90 -10.07 20.32
N ASP A 125 -2.70 -11.39 20.31
CA ASP A 125 -1.62 -12.00 21.07
C ASP A 125 -0.27 -11.91 20.33
N LYS A 126 0.82 -12.23 21.03
CA LYS A 126 2.18 -12.13 20.48
C LYS A 126 2.39 -12.98 19.22
N ASP A 127 1.72 -14.12 19.12
CA ASP A 127 1.83 -15.00 17.94
C ASP A 127 1.09 -14.41 16.75
N GLU A 128 -0.11 -13.87 16.99
CA GLU A 128 -0.94 -13.19 15.99
C GLU A 128 -0.22 -11.96 15.44
N ILE A 129 0.33 -11.10 16.32
CA ILE A 129 1.15 -9.94 15.92
C ILE A 129 2.33 -10.41 15.06
N LYS A 130 3.09 -11.40 15.52
CA LYS A 130 4.26 -11.90 14.78
C LYS A 130 3.89 -12.40 13.38
N VAL A 131 2.77 -13.13 13.25
CA VAL A 131 2.30 -13.62 11.94
C VAL A 131 1.86 -12.46 11.05
N ILE A 132 1.08 -11.51 11.55
CA ILE A 132 0.63 -10.35 10.76
C ILE A 132 1.80 -9.45 10.36
N THR A 133 2.72 -9.16 11.28
CA THR A 133 3.96 -8.41 11.01
C THR A 133 4.78 -9.07 9.90
N ALA A 134 5.00 -10.38 9.97
CA ALA A 134 5.74 -11.10 8.93
C ALA A 134 4.98 -11.17 7.59
N ARG A 135 3.66 -11.34 7.63
CA ARG A 135 2.80 -11.48 6.44
C ARG A 135 2.73 -10.20 5.61
N TYR A 136 2.61 -9.06 6.30
CA TYR A 136 2.45 -7.74 5.68
C TYR A 136 3.75 -6.95 5.66
N ASN A 137 4.85 -7.51 6.18
CA ASN A 137 6.14 -6.84 6.30
C ASN A 137 6.05 -5.53 7.11
N LEU A 138 5.28 -5.55 8.22
CA LEU A 138 5.00 -4.32 8.98
C LEU A 138 6.28 -3.66 9.51
N SER A 139 7.30 -4.42 9.91
CA SER A 139 8.52 -3.85 10.51
C SER A 139 9.71 -3.76 9.54
N VAL A 140 9.50 -3.98 8.25
CA VAL A 140 10.56 -3.94 7.22
C VAL A 140 10.32 -2.74 6.32
N PRO A 141 11.37 -2.06 5.79
CA PRO A 141 11.18 -1.04 4.77
C PRO A 141 10.30 -1.56 3.63
N TYR A 142 9.18 -0.88 3.39
CA TYR A 142 8.24 -1.31 2.38
C TYR A 142 8.90 -1.30 1.01
N GLN A 143 8.83 -2.44 0.33
CA GLN A 143 9.27 -2.57 -1.05
C GLN A 143 8.04 -2.52 -1.95
N PRO A 144 7.91 -1.52 -2.84
CA PRO A 144 6.96 -1.57 -3.95
C PRO A 144 7.18 -2.88 -4.72
N HIS A 145 6.13 -3.67 -4.94
CA HIS A 145 6.20 -5.04 -5.51
C HIS A 145 6.87 -6.10 -4.63
N GLY A 146 7.18 -5.78 -3.37
CA GLY A 146 7.66 -6.74 -2.40
C GLY A 146 6.64 -7.87 -2.25
N ARG A 147 7.05 -9.10 -2.55
CA ARG A 147 6.19 -10.26 -2.35
C ARG A 147 5.85 -10.36 -0.87
N ARG A 148 4.55 -10.36 -0.54
CA ARG A 148 4.09 -10.71 0.82
C ARG A 148 4.69 -12.05 1.22
N THR A 149 5.29 -12.13 2.40
CA THR A 149 5.82 -13.39 2.92
C THR A 149 4.71 -14.43 2.92
N THR A 150 4.94 -15.55 2.24
CA THR A 150 3.95 -16.61 2.13
C THR A 150 3.74 -17.32 3.46
N LEU A 151 2.56 -17.90 3.68
CA LEU A 151 2.30 -18.69 4.89
C LEU A 151 3.30 -19.84 5.08
N GLN A 152 3.83 -20.37 3.98
CA GLN A 152 4.86 -21.40 4.01
C GLN A 152 6.21 -20.86 4.50
N GLU A 153 6.61 -19.68 4.04
CA GLU A 153 7.83 -19.00 4.50
C GLU A 153 7.72 -18.60 5.97
N ILE A 154 6.59 -18.04 6.40
CA ILE A 154 6.32 -17.74 7.82
C ILE A 154 6.37 -19.02 8.65
N GLY A 155 5.79 -20.12 8.15
CA GLY A 155 5.85 -21.43 8.82
C GLY A 155 7.28 -21.91 9.03
N ARG A 156 8.15 -21.77 8.03
CA ARG A 156 9.59 -22.08 8.16
C ARG A 156 10.27 -21.21 9.21
N ILE A 157 10.06 -19.89 9.17
CA ILE A 157 10.68 -18.92 10.10
C ILE A 157 10.19 -19.15 11.55
N THR A 158 8.94 -19.57 11.74
CA THR A 158 8.33 -19.74 13.06
C THR A 158 8.33 -21.18 13.56
N ASN A 159 8.92 -22.12 12.80
CA ASN A 159 8.88 -23.56 13.06
C ASN A 159 7.44 -24.09 13.26
N ARG A 160 6.53 -23.72 12.35
CA ARG A 160 5.11 -24.09 12.33
C ARG A 160 4.71 -24.59 10.95
N THR A 161 3.67 -25.41 10.90
CA THR A 161 3.06 -25.79 9.62
C THR A 161 2.36 -24.60 8.98
N ARG A 162 2.28 -24.59 7.64
CA ARG A 162 1.52 -23.59 6.87
C ARG A 162 0.08 -23.46 7.39
N GLU A 163 -0.57 -24.59 7.68
CA GLU A 163 -1.95 -24.62 8.17
C GLU A 163 -2.08 -23.97 9.55
N ARG A 164 -1.11 -24.18 10.45
CA ARG A 164 -1.12 -23.48 11.75
C ARG A 164 -0.96 -21.97 11.59
N VAL A 165 -0.10 -21.52 10.68
CA VAL A 165 0.06 -20.08 10.40
C VAL A 165 -1.24 -19.50 9.85
N ARG A 166 -1.90 -20.18 8.91
CA ARG A 166 -3.22 -19.77 8.37
C ARG A 166 -4.24 -19.57 9.49
N GLN A 167 -4.35 -20.52 10.42
CA GLN A 167 -5.27 -20.42 11.56
C GLN A 167 -4.92 -19.27 12.52
N VAL A 168 -3.65 -18.91 12.65
CA VAL A 168 -3.23 -17.75 13.45
C VAL A 168 -3.60 -16.45 12.72
N GLU A 169 -3.30 -16.35 11.43
CA GLU A 169 -3.68 -15.20 10.59
C GLU A 169 -5.20 -14.99 10.61
N GLU A 170 -6.00 -16.02 10.37
CA GLU A 170 -7.47 -15.92 10.37
C GLU A 170 -8.04 -15.46 11.70
N ARG A 171 -7.48 -15.93 12.82
CA ARG A 171 -7.88 -15.48 14.16
C ARG A 171 -7.52 -14.01 14.40
N ALA A 172 -6.35 -13.57 13.95
CA ALA A 172 -5.95 -12.17 14.02
C ALA A 172 -6.90 -11.28 13.20
N PHE A 173 -7.20 -11.66 11.96
CA PHE A 173 -8.16 -10.96 11.11
C PHE A 173 -9.55 -10.90 11.73
N HIS A 174 -10.04 -12.00 12.30
CA HIS A 174 -11.33 -12.03 12.97
C HIS A 174 -11.40 -11.06 14.14
N LYS A 175 -10.33 -10.97 14.94
CA LYS A 175 -10.22 -10.01 16.06
C LYS A 175 -10.16 -8.56 15.56
N LEU A 176 -9.33 -8.26 14.57
CA LEU A 176 -9.23 -6.89 14.02
C LEU A 176 -10.52 -6.42 13.32
N ARG A 177 -11.33 -7.36 12.81
CA ARG A 177 -12.64 -7.06 12.18
C ARG A 177 -13.80 -6.95 13.18
N CYS A 178 -13.60 -7.25 14.45
CA CYS A 178 -14.66 -7.11 15.45
C CYS A 178 -15.03 -5.63 15.66
N ASN A 179 -16.26 -5.36 16.12
CA ASN A 179 -16.77 -3.99 16.26
C ASN A 179 -15.88 -3.13 17.15
N LEU A 180 -15.43 -3.66 18.28
CA LEU A 180 -14.57 -2.92 19.21
C LEU A 180 -13.21 -2.56 18.59
N ALA A 181 -12.56 -3.51 17.90
CA ALA A 181 -11.30 -3.25 17.22
C ALA A 181 -11.47 -2.26 16.07
N ARG A 182 -12.55 -2.36 15.29
CA ARG A 182 -12.88 -1.39 14.23
C ARG A 182 -13.08 0.01 14.79
N THR A 183 -13.77 0.16 15.91
CA THR A 183 -13.91 1.47 16.59
C THR A 183 -12.55 2.04 16.99
N CYS A 184 -11.65 1.23 17.53
CA CYS A 184 -10.29 1.67 17.88
C CYS A 184 -9.40 1.96 16.64
N LEU A 185 -9.63 1.28 15.51
CA LEU A 185 -8.89 1.50 14.26
C LEU A 185 -9.43 2.67 13.43
N GLU A 186 -10.68 3.10 13.67
CA GLU A 186 -11.35 4.15 12.90
C GLU A 186 -10.53 5.44 12.74
N PRO A 187 -9.85 5.98 13.78
CA PRO A 187 -9.05 7.19 13.61
C PRO A 187 -7.92 7.02 12.59
N PHE A 188 -7.33 5.82 12.51
CA PHE A 188 -6.28 5.51 11.53
C PHE A 188 -6.85 5.30 10.12
N TYR A 189 -8.09 4.79 10.00
CA TYR A 189 -8.81 4.76 8.72
C TYR A 189 -9.09 6.17 8.22
N VAL A 190 -9.64 7.04 9.09
CA VAL A 190 -9.88 8.45 8.76
C VAL A 190 -8.58 9.15 8.38
N TYR A 191 -7.49 8.87 9.10
CA TYR A 191 -6.16 9.38 8.79
C TYR A 191 -5.70 9.03 7.37
N PHE A 192 -5.66 7.74 7.00
CA PHE A 192 -5.28 7.34 5.64
C PHE A 192 -6.25 7.84 4.58
N ARG A 193 -7.56 7.90 4.89
CA ARG A 193 -8.55 8.47 3.97
C ARG A 193 -8.28 9.95 3.72
N SER A 194 -7.86 10.71 4.73
CA SER A 194 -7.50 12.12 4.58
C SER A 194 -6.27 12.31 3.68
N ILE A 195 -5.23 11.48 3.87
CA ILE A 195 -4.03 11.49 3.01
C ILE A 195 -4.43 11.19 1.57
N LEU A 196 -5.17 10.10 1.35
CA LEU A 196 -5.59 9.72 0.00
C LEU A 196 -6.47 10.79 -0.62
N THR A 197 -7.41 11.39 0.11
CA THR A 197 -8.26 12.48 -0.39
C THR A 197 -7.42 13.71 -0.77
N GLY A 198 -6.43 14.09 0.03
CA GLY A 198 -5.47 15.15 -0.29
C GLY A 198 -4.66 14.86 -1.55
N MET A 199 -4.40 13.58 -1.84
CA MET A 199 -3.79 13.07 -3.08
C MET A 199 -4.83 12.78 -4.17
N GLN A 200 -5.98 13.44 -4.16
CA GLN A 200 -7.07 13.24 -5.12
C GLN A 200 -7.57 11.79 -5.20
N GLY A 201 -7.51 11.04 -4.11
CA GLY A 201 -8.06 9.69 -3.96
C GLY A 201 -7.13 8.53 -4.30
N SER A 202 -5.92 8.77 -4.85
CA SER A 202 -4.95 7.69 -5.13
C SER A 202 -3.50 8.11 -4.89
N ALA A 203 -2.71 7.21 -4.32
CA ALA A 203 -1.33 7.47 -3.91
C ALA A 203 -0.42 6.25 -4.11
N THR A 204 0.85 6.51 -4.37
CA THR A 204 1.91 5.50 -4.33
C THR A 204 2.45 5.31 -2.92
N CYS A 205 3.22 4.25 -2.70
CA CYS A 205 3.92 4.05 -1.42
C CYS A 205 4.86 5.21 -1.08
N ARG A 206 5.47 5.84 -2.08
CA ARG A 206 6.31 7.04 -1.86
C ARG A 206 5.49 8.20 -1.31
N ASP A 207 4.34 8.48 -1.92
CA ASP A 207 3.44 9.56 -1.47
C ASP A 207 3.01 9.34 -0.01
N ILE A 208 2.64 8.09 0.33
CA ILE A 208 2.27 7.71 1.70
C ILE A 208 3.44 7.90 2.67
N MET A 209 4.64 7.40 2.36
CA MET A 209 5.81 7.53 3.23
C MET A 209 6.24 8.99 3.44
N GLN A 210 6.01 9.87 2.47
CA GLN A 210 6.36 11.29 2.57
C GLN A 210 5.33 12.11 3.37
N THR A 211 4.09 11.63 3.45
CA THR A 211 2.97 12.37 4.08
C THR A 211 2.61 11.82 5.45
N ALA A 212 2.82 10.52 5.68
CA ALA A 212 2.46 9.87 6.92
C ALA A 212 3.34 10.33 8.09
N ASP A 213 2.74 10.61 9.23
CA ASP A 213 3.40 10.88 10.50
C ASP A 213 3.90 9.55 11.08
N PRO A 214 5.22 9.31 11.14
CA PRO A 214 5.76 8.04 11.62
C PRO A 214 5.36 7.72 13.07
N SER A 215 5.08 8.73 13.91
CA SER A 215 4.75 8.53 15.33
C SER A 215 3.46 7.73 15.53
N LEU A 216 2.53 7.81 14.57
CA LEU A 216 1.25 7.09 14.57
C LEU A 216 1.38 5.58 14.29
N PHE A 217 2.56 5.10 13.92
CA PHE A 217 2.75 3.72 13.47
C PHE A 217 3.68 2.90 14.37
N GLY A 218 4.33 3.54 15.36
CA GLY A 218 5.34 2.86 16.18
C GLY A 218 6.47 2.33 15.30
N ASP A 219 6.80 1.05 15.42
CA ASP A 219 7.80 0.40 14.58
C ASP A 219 7.25 -0.09 13.22
N PHE A 220 5.98 0.20 12.92
CA PHE A 220 5.36 -0.25 11.68
C PHE A 220 5.54 0.73 10.51
N ASN A 221 5.68 0.17 9.32
CA ASN A 221 5.73 0.89 8.07
C ASN A 221 4.29 1.32 7.66
N PRO A 222 4.03 2.63 7.43
CA PRO A 222 2.71 3.14 7.06
C PRO A 222 2.10 2.48 5.82
N CYS A 223 2.91 2.20 4.79
CA CYS A 223 2.43 1.53 3.57
C CYS A 223 2.01 0.08 3.83
N ALA A 224 2.77 -0.62 4.70
CA ALA A 224 2.45 -1.99 5.08
C ALA A 224 1.15 -2.05 5.91
N VAL A 225 0.95 -1.08 6.81
CA VAL A 225 -0.31 -0.92 7.55
C VAL A 225 -1.48 -0.62 6.61
N LEU A 226 -1.32 0.31 5.67
CA LEU A 226 -2.38 0.60 4.69
C LEU A 226 -2.70 -0.61 3.80
N ALA A 227 -1.68 -1.40 3.41
CA ALA A 227 -1.89 -2.64 2.68
C ALA A 227 -2.68 -3.69 3.49
N LEU A 228 -2.47 -3.77 4.80
CA LEU A 228 -3.29 -4.57 5.71
C LEU A 228 -4.72 -4.00 5.81
N PHE A 229 -4.88 -2.68 5.86
CA PHE A 229 -6.18 -2.03 5.91
C PHE A 229 -7.01 -2.27 4.64
N CYS A 230 -6.40 -2.35 3.46
CA CYS A 230 -7.09 -2.79 2.23
C CYS A 230 -7.68 -4.20 2.36
N GLU A 231 -7.10 -5.09 3.16
CA GLU A 231 -7.65 -6.44 3.41
C GLU A 231 -8.70 -6.44 4.52
N LEU A 232 -8.56 -5.55 5.50
CA LEU A 232 -9.52 -5.42 6.60
C LEU A 232 -10.80 -4.70 6.17
N GLN A 233 -10.70 -3.69 5.31
CA GLN A 233 -11.76 -2.80 4.83
C GLN A 233 -11.67 -2.60 3.29
N PRO A 234 -11.82 -3.67 2.49
CA PRO A 234 -11.73 -3.60 1.01
C PRO A 234 -12.80 -2.69 0.37
N GLU A 235 -13.85 -2.36 1.11
CA GLU A 235 -14.90 -1.42 0.71
C GLU A 235 -14.48 0.06 0.81
N ILE A 236 -13.42 0.35 1.58
CA ILE A 236 -12.90 1.72 1.79
C ILE A 236 -11.59 1.91 1.02
N PHE A 237 -10.67 0.97 1.18
CA PHE A 237 -9.33 1.07 0.61
C PHE A 237 -9.06 -0.07 -0.35
N VAL A 238 -8.54 0.27 -1.51
CA VAL A 238 -8.11 -0.69 -2.52
C VAL A 238 -6.61 -0.56 -2.73
N ASN A 239 -5.93 -1.70 -2.79
CA ASN A 239 -4.54 -1.78 -3.23
C ASN A 239 -4.49 -2.52 -4.58
N ARG A 240 -3.89 -1.87 -5.59
CA ARG A 240 -3.58 -2.47 -6.88
C ARG A 240 -2.10 -2.24 -7.18
N GLY A 241 -1.30 -3.28 -7.01
CA GLY A 241 0.15 -3.22 -7.20
C GLY A 241 0.82 -2.31 -6.16
N ALA A 242 1.37 -1.18 -6.58
CA ALA A 242 1.95 -0.13 -5.76
C ALA A 242 1.01 1.08 -5.56
N VAL A 243 -0.24 1.01 -6.04
CA VAL A 243 -1.22 2.09 -5.96
C VAL A 243 -2.27 1.78 -4.88
N PHE A 244 -2.33 2.66 -3.87
CA PHE A 244 -3.43 2.71 -2.91
C PHE A 244 -4.50 3.68 -3.40
N SER A 245 -5.77 3.32 -3.27
CA SER A 245 -6.87 4.12 -3.80
C SER A 245 -8.14 4.03 -2.96
N LEU A 246 -8.95 5.09 -3.01
CA LEU A 246 -10.33 5.12 -2.56
C LEU A 246 -11.32 4.68 -3.67
N LEU A 247 -10.83 4.48 -4.90
CA LEU A 247 -11.63 3.96 -6.00
C LEU A 247 -11.82 2.45 -5.85
N SER A 248 -13.00 1.96 -6.22
CA SER A 248 -13.29 0.51 -6.18
C SER A 248 -12.42 -0.27 -7.18
N HIS A 249 -12.26 -1.58 -6.94
CA HIS A 249 -11.58 -2.48 -7.88
C HIS A 249 -12.15 -2.44 -9.31
N SER A 250 -13.46 -2.26 -9.43
CA SER A 250 -14.13 -2.18 -10.74
C SER A 250 -13.70 -0.95 -11.52
N ILE A 251 -13.63 0.21 -10.87
CA ILE A 251 -13.20 1.48 -11.47
C ILE A 251 -11.73 1.37 -11.87
N LEU A 252 -10.84 0.93 -10.98
CA LEU A 252 -9.42 0.77 -11.29
C LEU A 252 -9.18 -0.20 -12.46
N SER A 253 -9.97 -1.26 -12.55
CA SER A 253 -9.89 -2.19 -13.68
C SER A 253 -10.40 -1.56 -14.99
N GLY A 254 -11.44 -0.74 -14.92
CA GLY A 254 -11.91 0.05 -16.07
C GLY A 254 -10.88 1.07 -16.56
N ILE A 255 -10.16 1.72 -15.63
CA ILE A 255 -9.04 2.61 -15.96
C ILE A 255 -7.95 1.83 -16.73
N GLU A 256 -7.49 0.70 -16.18
CA GLU A 256 -6.46 -0.12 -16.84
C GLU A 256 -6.89 -0.60 -18.23
N GLN A 257 -8.13 -1.09 -18.36
CA GLN A 257 -8.66 -1.55 -19.66
C GLN A 257 -8.66 -0.44 -20.70
N ARG A 258 -9.04 0.77 -20.30
CA ARG A 258 -9.06 1.95 -21.15
C ARG A 258 -7.64 2.39 -21.56
N LEU A 259 -6.69 2.38 -20.62
CA LEU A 259 -5.27 2.63 -20.92
C LEU A 259 -4.73 1.61 -21.92
N VAL A 260 -5.05 0.33 -21.75
CA VAL A 260 -4.68 -0.73 -22.70
C VAL A 260 -5.29 -0.51 -24.08
N GLN A 261 -6.55 -0.04 -24.17
CA GLN A 261 -7.18 0.27 -25.45
C GLN A 261 -6.51 1.44 -26.16
N ILE A 262 -6.18 2.50 -25.42
CA ILE A 262 -5.44 3.66 -25.93
C ILE A 262 -4.08 3.21 -26.47
N LEU A 263 -3.30 2.48 -25.66
CA LEU A 263 -1.97 1.99 -26.04
C LEU A 263 -1.99 0.91 -27.13
N ARG A 264 -3.14 0.31 -27.44
CA ARG A 264 -3.30 -0.61 -28.58
C ARG A 264 -3.60 0.14 -29.87
N ALA A 265 -4.34 1.25 -29.78
CA ALA A 265 -4.59 2.12 -30.92
C ALA A 265 -3.30 2.83 -31.36
N GLU A 266 -2.46 3.17 -30.39
CA GLU A 266 -1.11 3.69 -30.61
C GLU A 266 -0.14 2.55 -30.94
N GLN A 267 0.52 2.61 -32.09
CA GLN A 267 1.50 1.58 -32.48
C GLN A 267 2.88 1.82 -31.88
N GLU A 268 3.10 2.97 -31.25
CA GLU A 268 4.40 3.42 -30.73
C GLU A 268 4.34 3.70 -29.22
N PRO A 269 5.48 3.70 -28.50
CA PRO A 269 5.52 4.06 -27.09
C PRO A 269 5.02 5.49 -26.86
N LEU A 270 4.03 5.63 -25.98
CA LEU A 270 3.36 6.91 -25.73
C LEU A 270 3.89 7.58 -24.45
N PRO A 271 4.34 8.85 -24.50
CA PRO A 271 4.69 9.63 -23.32
C PRO A 271 3.51 9.75 -22.33
N GLU A 272 3.79 9.68 -21.03
CA GLU A 272 2.77 9.76 -19.97
C GLU A 272 1.84 10.99 -20.07
N PRO A 273 2.32 12.21 -20.38
CA PRO A 273 1.42 13.37 -20.51
C PRO A 273 0.40 13.18 -21.65
N LEU A 274 0.81 12.55 -22.75
CA LEU A 274 -0.08 12.25 -23.87
C LEU A 274 -1.05 11.11 -23.52
N LEU A 275 -0.57 10.06 -22.86
CA LEU A 275 -1.43 8.97 -22.37
C LEU A 275 -2.52 9.49 -21.42
N THR A 276 -2.15 10.36 -20.49
CA THR A 276 -3.08 10.96 -19.52
C THR A 276 -4.11 11.83 -20.21
N ARG A 277 -3.69 12.64 -21.20
CA ARG A 277 -4.60 13.45 -22.01
C ARG A 277 -5.57 12.59 -22.82
N GLN A 278 -5.07 11.56 -23.52
CA GLN A 278 -5.92 10.64 -24.29
C GLN A 278 -6.89 9.86 -23.37
N PHE A 279 -6.44 9.48 -22.17
CA PHE A 279 -7.31 8.89 -21.16
C PHE A 279 -8.46 9.83 -20.80
N GLN A 280 -8.16 11.10 -20.53
CA GLN A 280 -9.14 12.13 -20.22
C GLN A 280 -10.16 12.33 -21.35
N GLU A 281 -9.68 12.38 -22.60
CA GLU A 281 -10.52 12.56 -23.79
C GLU A 281 -11.41 11.34 -24.08
N SER A 282 -10.93 10.14 -23.75
CA SER A 282 -11.70 8.91 -23.98
C SER A 282 -12.84 8.70 -22.98
N ALA A 283 -12.70 9.21 -21.74
CA ALA A 283 -13.63 8.95 -20.65
C ALA A 283 -14.72 10.04 -20.57
N PRO A 284 -16.00 9.67 -20.40
CA PRO A 284 -17.05 10.66 -20.18
C PRO A 284 -16.88 11.29 -18.80
N ALA A 285 -16.34 12.52 -18.75
CA ALA A 285 -16.15 13.31 -17.54
C ALA A 285 -15.45 12.54 -16.39
N PRO A 286 -14.19 12.10 -16.58
CA PRO A 286 -13.46 11.37 -15.55
C PRO A 286 -13.31 12.22 -14.29
N SER A 287 -13.50 11.59 -13.14
CA SER A 287 -13.28 12.23 -11.85
C SER A 287 -11.79 12.60 -11.65
N PRO A 288 -11.47 13.60 -10.81
CA PRO A 288 -10.09 13.91 -10.45
C PRO A 288 -9.31 12.69 -9.94
N SER A 289 -10.00 11.77 -9.25
CA SER A 289 -9.42 10.53 -8.75
C SER A 289 -9.07 9.54 -9.85
N GLU A 290 -9.90 9.43 -10.89
CA GLU A 290 -9.57 8.60 -12.05
C GLU A 290 -8.39 9.19 -12.83
N LEU A 291 -8.37 10.51 -13.01
CA LEU A 291 -7.25 11.21 -13.66
C LEU A 291 -5.94 11.04 -12.89
N ARG A 292 -5.98 11.08 -11.55
CA ARG A 292 -4.82 10.81 -10.70
C ARG A 292 -4.38 9.35 -10.79
N ALA A 293 -5.32 8.40 -10.78
CA ALA A 293 -5.02 6.98 -10.76
C ALA A 293 -4.46 6.47 -12.10
N ALA A 294 -4.88 7.04 -13.24
CA ALA A 294 -4.49 6.58 -14.57
C ALA A 294 -2.97 6.47 -14.80
N PRO A 295 -2.15 7.52 -14.63
CA PRO A 295 -0.71 7.41 -14.81
C PRO A 295 -0.05 6.48 -13.78
N LEU A 296 -0.58 6.41 -12.56
CA LEU A 296 -0.08 5.50 -11.54
C LEU A 296 -0.30 4.03 -11.93
N ILE A 297 -1.49 3.71 -12.45
CA ILE A 297 -1.80 2.36 -12.95
C ILE A 297 -0.97 2.04 -14.19
N ALA A 298 -0.75 2.99 -15.10
CA ALA A 298 0.06 2.78 -16.30
C ALA A 298 1.50 2.36 -15.96
N ARG A 299 2.09 2.97 -14.93
CA ARG A 299 3.45 2.65 -14.44
C ARG A 299 3.57 1.26 -13.83
N ASP A 300 2.47 0.74 -13.30
CA ASP A 300 2.46 -0.37 -12.35
C ASP A 300 1.75 -1.63 -12.84
N SER A 301 1.05 -1.53 -13.96
CA SER A 301 0.30 -2.64 -14.54
C SER A 301 1.24 -3.73 -15.09
N ASP A 302 0.88 -4.99 -14.87
CA ASP A 302 1.55 -6.13 -15.49
C ASP A 302 1.26 -6.26 -17.00
N LYS A 303 0.29 -5.49 -17.52
CA LYS A 303 -0.10 -5.46 -18.93
C LYS A 303 0.55 -4.33 -19.71
N ILE A 304 1.11 -3.34 -19.03
CA ILE A 304 1.69 -2.14 -19.64
C ILE A 304 3.18 -2.09 -19.28
N LEU A 305 4.02 -2.00 -20.30
CA LEU A 305 5.45 -1.75 -20.08
C LEU A 305 5.65 -0.25 -19.94
N SER A 306 6.48 0.13 -18.98
CA SER A 306 6.88 1.51 -18.74
C SER A 306 8.38 1.66 -18.84
N THR A 307 8.82 2.74 -19.47
CA THR A 307 10.23 3.11 -19.57
C THR A 307 10.61 4.11 -18.47
N ILE A 308 11.90 4.19 -18.14
CA ILE A 308 12.45 5.13 -17.16
C ILE A 308 12.29 6.59 -17.59
N ASP A 309 12.13 6.85 -18.90
CA ASP A 309 11.89 8.18 -19.47
C ASP A 309 10.39 8.54 -19.57
N GLY A 310 9.50 7.72 -18.99
CA GLY A 310 8.07 8.03 -18.84
C GLY A 310 7.24 7.76 -20.09
N ARG A 311 7.62 6.77 -20.92
CA ARG A 311 6.81 6.25 -22.03
C ARG A 311 6.16 4.93 -21.63
N HIS A 312 5.00 4.68 -22.19
CA HIS A 312 4.20 3.48 -21.94
C HIS A 312 3.89 2.77 -23.25
N LEU A 313 3.90 1.44 -23.23
CA LEU A 313 3.58 0.63 -24.39
C LEU A 313 3.00 -0.72 -23.97
N LEU A 314 2.27 -1.37 -24.88
CA LEU A 314 1.93 -2.78 -24.72
C LEU A 314 3.12 -3.68 -25.07
N PRO A 315 3.24 -4.88 -24.46
CA PRO A 315 4.27 -5.86 -24.81
C PRO A 315 4.31 -6.22 -26.31
N GLU A 316 3.17 -6.17 -27.00
CA GLU A 316 3.09 -6.38 -28.45
C GLU A 316 3.80 -5.30 -29.28
N HIS A 317 4.01 -4.11 -28.73
CA HIS A 317 4.74 -3.00 -29.36
C HIS A 317 6.21 -2.90 -28.92
N LEU A 318 6.71 -3.87 -28.14
CA LEU A 318 8.10 -3.92 -27.67
C LEU A 318 9.15 -3.85 -28.80
N GLY A 319 8.76 -4.21 -30.03
CA GLY A 319 9.62 -4.11 -31.20
C GLY A 319 10.16 -2.69 -31.45
N HIS A 320 9.37 -1.65 -31.15
CA HIS A 320 9.81 -0.26 -31.33
C HIS A 320 10.96 0.09 -30.37
N VAL A 321 10.82 -0.30 -29.09
CA VAL A 321 11.86 -0.10 -28.08
C VAL A 321 13.11 -0.93 -28.39
N ILE A 322 12.95 -2.19 -28.84
CA ILE A 322 14.09 -3.01 -29.28
C ILE A 322 14.83 -2.31 -30.43
N ALA A 323 14.10 -1.82 -31.44
CA ALA A 323 14.70 -1.16 -32.59
C ALA A 323 15.45 0.11 -32.20
N GLU A 324 14.85 0.96 -31.36
CA GLU A 324 15.48 2.16 -30.78
C GLU A 324 16.79 1.81 -30.05
N ARG A 325 16.80 0.79 -29.19
CA ARG A 325 18.02 0.40 -28.47
C ARG A 325 19.08 -0.16 -29.41
N MET A 326 18.71 -0.97 -30.39
CA MET A 326 19.65 -1.52 -31.38
C MET A 326 20.32 -0.44 -32.24
N GLN A 327 19.66 0.70 -32.50
CA GLN A 327 20.28 1.82 -33.23
C GLN A 327 21.47 2.44 -32.49
N LEU A 328 21.54 2.24 -31.17
CA LEU A 328 22.61 2.75 -30.31
C LEU A 328 23.69 1.69 -30.00
N MET A 329 23.59 0.51 -30.60
CA MET A 329 24.49 -0.62 -30.36
C MET A 329 25.40 -0.87 -31.57
N THR A 330 26.54 -1.52 -31.33
CA THR A 330 27.33 -2.13 -32.40
C THR A 330 26.60 -3.38 -32.90
N LEU A 331 26.27 -3.43 -34.20
CA LEU A 331 25.52 -4.52 -34.82
C LEU A 331 26.39 -5.38 -35.75
N PRO A 332 26.09 -6.69 -35.91
CA PRO A 332 25.01 -7.43 -35.26
C PRO A 332 25.28 -7.71 -33.78
N ALA A 333 24.24 -7.74 -32.94
CA ALA A 333 24.35 -7.95 -31.50
C ALA A 333 23.64 -9.24 -31.06
N HIS A 334 24.10 -9.84 -29.95
CA HIS A 334 23.48 -11.05 -29.44
C HIS A 334 22.16 -10.73 -28.72
N PHE A 335 21.12 -11.57 -28.85
CA PHE A 335 19.79 -11.28 -28.29
C PHE A 335 19.77 -11.02 -26.76
N ARG A 336 20.74 -11.58 -26.02
CA ARG A 336 20.89 -11.32 -24.58
C ARG A 336 21.41 -9.92 -24.29
N GLU A 337 22.32 -9.40 -25.11
CA GLU A 337 22.84 -8.04 -25.00
C GLU A 337 21.73 -7.03 -25.34
N ILE A 338 20.97 -7.32 -26.40
CA ILE A 338 19.78 -6.53 -26.78
C ILE A 338 18.77 -6.54 -25.62
N ALA A 339 18.49 -7.70 -25.02
CA ALA A 339 17.57 -7.78 -23.89
C ALA A 339 18.05 -6.99 -22.67
N SER A 340 19.36 -6.98 -22.40
CA SER A 340 19.94 -6.13 -21.35
C SER A 340 19.72 -4.65 -21.67
N ALA A 341 20.09 -4.21 -22.87
CA ALA A 341 19.95 -2.81 -23.29
C ALA A 341 18.50 -2.31 -23.30
N VAL A 342 17.53 -3.20 -23.54
CA VAL A 342 16.09 -2.92 -23.41
C VAL A 342 15.68 -2.80 -21.94
N ASN A 343 16.10 -3.74 -21.09
CA ASN A 343 15.79 -3.71 -19.67
C ASN A 343 16.46 -2.55 -18.91
N ASP A 344 17.51 -1.96 -19.46
CA ASP A 344 18.11 -0.72 -18.95
C ASP A 344 17.21 0.50 -19.19
N LEU A 345 16.34 0.45 -20.21
CA LEU A 345 15.33 1.49 -20.48
C LEU A 345 14.01 1.25 -19.75
N LEU A 346 13.67 0.01 -19.40
CA LEU A 346 12.42 -0.33 -18.72
C LEU A 346 12.51 -0.10 -17.21
N THR A 347 11.38 0.27 -16.59
CA THR A 347 11.28 0.33 -15.12
C THR A 347 11.50 -1.07 -14.53
N PRO A 348 11.92 -1.19 -13.25
CA PRO A 348 12.12 -2.50 -12.62
C PRO A 348 10.90 -3.43 -12.70
N ALA A 349 9.68 -2.89 -12.57
CA ALA A 349 8.43 -3.65 -12.67
C ALA A 349 8.10 -4.11 -14.10
N SER A 350 8.61 -3.40 -15.11
CA SER A 350 8.35 -3.69 -16.53
C SER A 350 9.44 -4.51 -17.22
N ARG A 351 10.49 -4.94 -16.51
CA ARG A 351 11.58 -5.73 -17.11
C ARG A 351 11.07 -7.03 -17.74
N VAL A 352 11.61 -7.35 -18.92
CA VAL A 352 11.22 -8.52 -19.70
C VAL A 352 12.34 -9.55 -19.75
N GLY A 353 11.98 -10.83 -19.74
CA GLY A 353 12.94 -11.91 -19.92
C GLY A 353 13.52 -11.94 -21.35
N ALA A 354 14.78 -12.36 -21.49
CA ALA A 354 15.45 -12.46 -22.79
C ALA A 354 14.69 -13.32 -23.82
N GLY A 355 13.91 -14.31 -23.36
CA GLY A 355 13.04 -15.10 -24.24
C GLY A 355 11.89 -14.32 -24.89
N ILE A 356 11.35 -13.29 -24.21
CA ILE A 356 10.34 -12.39 -24.78
C ILE A 356 10.98 -11.56 -25.90
N VAL A 357 12.16 -11.00 -25.64
CA VAL A 357 12.94 -10.22 -26.63
C VAL A 357 13.28 -11.08 -27.84
N LEU A 358 13.76 -12.31 -27.64
CA LEU A 358 14.06 -13.25 -28.72
C LEU A 358 12.83 -13.57 -29.57
N ARG A 359 11.66 -13.82 -28.96
CA ARG A 359 10.41 -14.03 -29.71
C ARG A 359 10.05 -12.80 -30.55
N LYS A 360 10.25 -11.59 -30.00
CA LYS A 360 9.95 -10.36 -30.74
C LYS A 360 10.91 -10.12 -31.91
N LEU A 361 12.21 -10.40 -31.70
CA LEU A 361 13.23 -10.36 -32.75
C LEU A 361 12.91 -11.32 -33.91
N ASN A 362 12.38 -12.50 -33.62
CA ASN A 362 12.03 -13.49 -34.66
C ASN A 362 10.70 -13.24 -35.37
N SER A 363 9.76 -12.52 -34.73
CA SER A 363 8.40 -12.33 -35.27
C SER A 363 8.19 -10.98 -35.97
N SER A 364 9.12 -10.04 -35.80
CA SER A 364 9.00 -8.68 -36.33
C SER A 364 9.82 -8.53 -37.61
N SER A 365 9.24 -7.88 -38.61
CA SER A 365 9.90 -7.51 -39.87
C SER A 365 10.99 -6.44 -39.72
N LEU A 366 11.11 -5.83 -38.54
CA LEU A 366 12.14 -4.83 -38.24
C LEU A 366 13.55 -5.41 -38.06
N PHE A 367 13.66 -6.73 -37.87
CA PHE A 367 14.92 -7.39 -37.50
C PHE A 367 15.26 -8.52 -38.47
N SER A 368 16.55 -8.72 -38.68
CA SER A 368 17.07 -9.85 -39.44
C SER A 368 18.07 -10.63 -38.60
N ARG A 369 17.98 -11.96 -38.64
CA ARG A 369 18.93 -12.85 -37.98
C ARG A 369 20.12 -13.10 -38.91
N VAL A 370 21.30 -12.68 -38.47
CA VAL A 370 22.55 -12.82 -39.25
C VAL A 370 23.24 -14.15 -38.94
N ASP A 371 23.19 -14.61 -37.69
CA ASP A 371 23.74 -15.89 -37.24
C ASP A 371 22.99 -16.39 -35.99
N ARG A 372 23.42 -17.51 -35.41
CA ARG A 372 22.88 -18.11 -34.18
C ARG A 372 22.89 -17.11 -33.02
N GLY A 373 21.72 -16.51 -32.80
CA GLY A 373 21.50 -15.56 -31.71
C GLY A 373 21.95 -14.12 -32.01
N LEU A 374 22.51 -13.86 -33.20
CA LEU A 374 22.95 -12.53 -33.65
C LEU A 374 21.92 -11.89 -34.56
N TYR A 375 21.51 -10.66 -34.21
CA TYR A 375 20.47 -9.91 -34.90
C TYR A 375 20.98 -8.54 -35.33
N THR A 376 20.45 -8.06 -36.46
CA THR A 376 20.64 -6.70 -36.97
C THR A 376 19.30 -6.05 -37.30
N LEU A 377 19.30 -4.72 -37.50
CA LEU A 377 18.14 -3.99 -38.00
C LEU A 377 18.01 -4.19 -39.51
N VAL A 378 16.77 -4.37 -39.99
CA VAL A 378 16.50 -4.34 -41.42
C VAL A 378 16.61 -2.88 -41.88
N PRO A 379 17.39 -2.57 -42.94
CA PRO A 379 17.44 -1.22 -43.50
C PRO A 379 16.02 -0.78 -43.86
N ARG A 380 15.58 0.40 -43.38
CA ARG A 380 14.35 1.01 -43.89
C ARG A 380 14.59 1.28 -45.38
N THR A 381 14.08 0.43 -46.26
CA THR A 381 14.05 0.71 -47.70
C THR A 381 13.21 1.95 -47.89
N GLY A 382 13.87 3.09 -48.00
CA GLY A 382 13.21 4.36 -48.25
C GLY A 382 12.47 4.28 -49.57
N HIS A 383 11.16 4.52 -49.54
CA HIS A 383 10.54 5.33 -50.58
C HIS A 383 11.27 6.68 -50.56
N LEU A 384 12.34 6.78 -51.34
CA LEU A 384 12.83 8.05 -51.86
C LEU A 384 11.71 8.57 -52.78
N THR A 385 10.74 9.30 -52.22
CA THR A 385 9.94 10.23 -53.02
C THR A 385 10.88 11.34 -53.48
N THR A 386 11.26 11.23 -54.76
CA THR A 386 11.77 12.31 -55.60
C THR A 386 10.83 13.50 -55.64
#